data_AF-A0A2D9S719-F1
#
_entry.id   AF-A0A2D9S719-F1
#
_cell.length_a   1.000
_cell.length_b   1.000
_cell.length_c   1.000
_cell.angle_alpha   90.00
_cell.angle_beta   90.00
_cell.angle_gamma   90.00
#
_symmetry.space_group_name_H-M   'P 1'
#
loop_
_entity.id
_entity.type
_entity.pdbx_description
1 polymer ?
#
loop_
_entity_poly.entity_id
_entity_poly.type
_entity_poly.pdbx_seq_one_letter_code
_entity_poly.pdbx_strand_id
1 'polypeptide(L)'
;MSRFHGFRTCNICDEGCTPGNFVDHQGKRFCTACWIERENPKHEAVEEIRAANREAAAKWKRQKYSRTEGPLPTGPMSSRKD
;
A
#
# COMPACT_ATOMS: atom_id res chain seq x y z
N MET A 1 9.63 -12.66 2.27
CA MET A 1 9.31 -11.29 2.69
C MET A 1 9.18 -10.38 1.45
N SER A 2 8.03 -10.35 0.78
CA SER A 2 7.80 -9.46 -0.38
C SER A 2 6.43 -8.75 -0.39
N ARG A 3 5.51 -9.08 0.54
CA ARG A 3 4.14 -8.53 0.56
C ARG A 3 4.04 -7.06 0.95
N PHE A 4 5.08 -6.48 1.56
CA PHE A 4 5.10 -5.06 1.95
C PHE A 4 5.87 -4.17 0.96
N HIS A 5 6.39 -4.72 -0.15
CA HIS A 5 7.03 -3.91 -1.19
C HIS A 5 5.99 -2.96 -1.79
N GLY A 6 6.13 -1.67 -1.50
CA GLY A 6 5.25 -0.63 -2.01
C GLY A 6 4.54 0.19 -0.94
N PHE A 7 4.49 -0.27 0.32
CA PHE A 7 4.01 0.57 1.42
C PHE A 7 5.09 1.57 1.84
N ARG A 8 4.85 2.85 1.61
CA ARG A 8 5.76 3.96 1.99
C ARG A 8 4.95 5.20 2.33
N THR A 9 5.55 6.17 2.97
CA THR A 9 4.90 7.43 3.32
C THR A 9 4.96 8.44 2.17
N CYS A 10 3.98 9.33 2.12
CA CYS A 10 3.98 10.50 1.26
C CYS A 10 4.94 11.56 1.79
N ASN A 11 5.70 12.23 0.91
CA ASN A 11 6.63 13.30 1.27
C ASN A 11 5.94 14.60 1.77
N ILE A 12 4.62 14.76 1.61
CA ILE A 12 3.88 15.98 1.99
C ILE A 12 3.10 15.78 3.28
N CYS A 13 2.32 14.70 3.39
CA CYS A 13 1.42 14.46 4.51
C CYS A 13 1.86 13.33 5.46
N ASP A 14 2.97 12.64 5.15
CA ASP A 14 3.48 11.47 5.89
C ASP A 14 2.49 10.30 6.05
N GLU A 15 1.35 10.34 5.35
CA GLU A 15 0.38 9.24 5.36
C GLU A 15 0.91 8.04 4.57
N GLY A 16 0.52 6.84 5.00
CA GLY A 16 0.91 5.60 4.34
C GLY A 16 0.24 5.44 2.98
N CYS A 17 1.04 5.30 1.93
CA CYS A 17 0.58 4.94 0.60
C CYS A 17 0.67 3.43 0.39
N THR A 18 -0.39 2.84 -0.15
CA THR A 18 -0.48 1.45 -0.59
C THR A 18 -0.11 1.32 -2.08
N PRO A 19 0.23 0.12 -2.56
CA PRO A 19 0.33 -0.14 -3.99
C PRO A 19 -0.98 0.26 -4.70
N GLY A 20 -0.95 1.32 -5.50
CA GLY A 20 -2.12 1.84 -6.23
C GLY A 20 -2.58 3.25 -5.84
N ASN A 21 -2.02 3.88 -4.79
CA ASN A 21 -2.41 5.25 -4.41
C ASN A 21 -1.23 6.23 -4.21
N PHE A 22 -0.13 6.00 -4.92
CA PHE A 22 1.02 6.90 -4.95
C PHE A 22 1.48 7.24 -6.36
N VAL A 23 2.19 8.35 -6.46
CA VAL A 23 2.95 8.78 -7.64
C VAL A 23 4.39 9.02 -7.20
N ASP A 24 5.34 8.36 -7.85
CA ASP A 24 6.76 8.63 -7.66
C ASP A 24 7.21 9.66 -8.71
N HIS A 25 7.73 10.80 -8.26
CA HIS A 25 8.20 11.88 -9.13
C HIS A 25 9.50 12.47 -8.59
N GLN A 26 10.52 12.57 -9.45
CA GLN A 26 11.86 13.08 -9.11
C GLN A 26 12.47 12.38 -7.87
N GLY A 27 12.26 11.07 -7.74
CA GLY A 27 12.76 10.27 -6.61
C GLY A 27 12.02 10.48 -5.29
N LYS A 28 10.96 11.30 -5.26
CA LYS A 28 10.08 11.50 -4.10
C LYS A 28 8.73 10.83 -4.35
N ARG A 29 8.13 10.29 -3.28
CA ARG A 29 6.81 9.68 -3.32
C ARG A 29 5.75 10.65 -2.85
N PHE A 30 4.67 10.76 -3.61
CA PHE A 30 3.50 11.58 -3.30
C PHE A 30 2.26 10.70 -3.24
N CYS A 31 1.36 11.00 -2.30
CA CYS A 31 0.02 10.44 -2.31
C CYS A 31 -0.74 10.99 -3.53
N THR A 32 -1.66 10.23 -4.12
CA THR A 32 -2.44 10.72 -5.28
C THR A 32 -3.17 12.03 -4.98
N ALA A 33 -3.76 12.18 -3.79
CA ALA A 33 -4.41 13.44 -3.38
C ALA A 33 -3.42 14.62 -3.34
N CYS A 34 -2.23 14.41 -2.78
CA CYS A 34 -1.17 15.41 -2.63
C CYS A 34 -0.59 15.81 -3.98
N TRP A 35 -0.54 14.86 -4.92
CA TRP A 35 -0.12 15.10 -6.29
C TRP A 35 -1.16 15.93 -7.06
N ILE A 36 -2.43 15.53 -6.97
CA ILE A 36 -3.55 16.24 -7.61
C ILE A 36 -3.68 17.66 -7.06
N GLU A 37 -3.56 17.85 -5.75
CA GLU A 37 -3.60 19.17 -5.12
C GLU A 37 -2.48 20.09 -5.63
N ARG A 38 -1.31 19.52 -5.94
CA ARG A 38 -0.15 20.25 -6.49
C ARG A 38 -0.36 20.66 -7.95
N GLU A 39 -0.91 19.77 -8.79
CA GLU A 39 -1.08 20.02 -10.23
C GLU A 39 -2.41 20.70 -10.57
N ASN A 40 -3.46 20.41 -9.80
CA ASN A 40 -4.81 20.94 -9.97
C ASN A 40 -5.44 21.27 -8.60
N PRO A 41 -5.11 22.44 -8.02
CA PRO A 41 -5.59 22.84 -6.70
C PRO A 41 -7.11 23.08 -6.62
N LYS A 42 -7.82 23.16 -7.76
CA LYS A 42 -9.28 23.35 -7.81
C LYS A 42 -10.07 22.06 -8.04
N HIS A 43 -9.41 20.91 -7.94
CA HIS A 43 -10.08 19.63 -8.14
C HIS A 43 -11.04 19.33 -6.98
N GLU A 44 -12.34 19.29 -7.26
CA GLU A 44 -13.40 19.19 -6.24
C GLU A 44 -13.34 17.89 -5.42
N ALA A 45 -12.84 16.79 -6.00
CA ALA A 45 -12.76 15.48 -5.32
C ALA A 45 -11.45 15.20 -4.56
N VAL A 46 -10.59 16.20 -4.29
CA VAL A 46 -9.29 15.97 -3.61
C VAL A 46 -9.48 15.38 -2.21
N GLU A 47 -10.46 15.86 -1.46
CA GLU A 47 -10.73 15.36 -0.10
C GLU A 47 -11.29 13.93 -0.11
N GLU A 48 -12.12 13.58 -1.10
CA GLU A 48 -12.63 12.21 -1.26
C GLU A 48 -11.49 11.23 -1.57
N ILE A 49 -10.57 11.60 -2.46
CA ILE A 49 -9.39 10.80 -2.79
C ILE A 49 -8.49 10.65 -1.56
N ARG A 50 -8.33 11.72 -0.76
CA ARG A 50 -7.56 11.68 0.49
C ARG A 50 -8.19 10.72 1.50
N ALA A 51 -9.52 10.73 1.65
CA ALA A 51 -10.23 9.80 2.52
C ALA A 51 -10.08 8.34 2.04
N ALA A 52 -10.25 8.08 0.75
CA ALA A 52 -10.05 6.75 0.15
C ALA A 52 -8.63 6.23 0.36
N ASN A 53 -7.63 7.10 0.24
CA ASN A 53 -6.23 6.74 0.50
C ASN A 53 -5.99 6.31 1.94
N ARG A 54 -6.56 7.03 2.91
CA ARG A 54 -6.48 6.69 4.34
C ARG A 54 -7.16 5.36 4.64
N GLU A 55 -8.32 5.11 4.05
CA GLU A 55 -9.05 3.85 4.21
C GLU A 55 -8.27 2.67 3.64
N ALA A 56 -7.74 2.82 2.41
CA ALA A 56 -6.90 1.81 1.77
C ALA A 56 -5.67 1.50 2.64
N ALA A 57 -5.00 2.52 3.17
CA ALA A 57 -3.85 2.36 4.07
C ALA A 57 -4.23 1.65 5.38
N ALA A 58 -5.39 1.98 5.96
CA ALA A 58 -5.90 1.33 7.17
C ALA A 58 -6.25 -0.15 6.91
N LYS A 59 -6.87 -0.46 5.77
CA LYS A 59 -7.19 -1.84 5.34
C LYS A 59 -5.91 -2.64 5.10
N TRP A 60 -4.92 -2.03 4.45
CA TRP A 60 -3.62 -2.65 4.19
C TRP A 60 -2.88 -3.00 5.49
N LYS A 61 -2.88 -2.10 6.48
CA LYS A 61 -2.33 -2.37 7.83
C LYS A 61 -3.04 -3.52 8.55
N ARG A 62 -4.31 -3.78 8.23
CA ARG A 62 -5.15 -4.82 8.85
C ARG A 62 -5.22 -6.12 8.05
N GLN A 63 -4.52 -6.25 6.92
CA GLN A 63 -4.40 -7.52 6.21
C GLN A 63 -3.59 -8.51 7.06
N LYS A 64 -4.30 -9.19 7.97
CA LYS A 64 -3.81 -10.33 8.73
C LYS A 64 -3.65 -11.50 7.76
N TYR A 65 -2.63 -12.33 7.99
CA TYR A 65 -2.46 -13.60 7.28
C TYR A 65 -3.77 -14.39 7.32
N SER A 66 -4.46 -14.48 6.19
CA SER A 66 -5.61 -15.36 6.04
C SER A 66 -5.07 -16.78 5.89
N ARG A 67 -5.58 -17.73 6.69
CA ARG A 67 -5.23 -19.15 6.55
C ARG A 67 -5.68 -19.74 5.20
N THR A 68 -6.60 -19.07 4.49
CA THR A 68 -7.10 -19.48 3.17
C THR A 68 -6.23 -18.98 2.01
N GLU A 69 -5.37 -17.97 2.21
CA GLU A 69 -4.30 -17.60 1.27
C GLU A 69 -3.05 -18.52 1.35
N GLY A 70 -3.22 -19.65 2.05
CA GLY A 70 -2.39 -20.83 1.97
C GLY A 70 -1.50 -21.04 3.21
N PRO A 71 -1.41 -22.24 3.80
CA PRO A 71 -0.13 -22.64 4.35
C PRO A 71 0.93 -22.55 3.24
N LEU A 72 2.17 -22.22 3.60
CA LEU A 72 3.31 -22.39 2.68
C LEU A 72 3.19 -23.78 2.02
N PRO A 73 3.46 -23.92 0.71
CA PRO A 73 3.46 -25.24 0.08
C PRO A 73 4.28 -26.16 0.98
N THR A 74 3.70 -27.29 1.36
CA THR A 74 4.41 -28.30 2.15
C THR A 74 5.73 -28.56 1.44
N GLY A 75 6.82 -28.14 2.08
CA GLY A 75 8.16 -28.35 1.55
C GLY A 75 8.38 -29.84 1.28
N PRO A 76 9.41 -30.20 0.51
CA PRO A 76 9.70 -31.61 0.23
C PRO A 76 9.74 -32.39 1.55
N MET A 77 8.99 -33.49 1.60
CA MET A 77 8.97 -34.40 2.75
C MET A 77 10.41 -34.80 3.08
N SER A 78 10.76 -34.75 4.36
CA SER A 78 12.04 -35.25 4.87
C SER A 78 12.30 -36.64 4.28
N SER A 79 13.50 -36.84 3.69
CA SER A 79 13.92 -38.13 3.16
C SER A 79 14.12 -39.18 4.25
N ARG A 80 14.15 -38.76 5.52
CA ARG A 80 14.15 -39.66 6.67
C ARG A 80 12.71 -40.08 6.93
N LYS A 81 12.38 -41.28 6.46
CA LYS A 81 11.27 -42.07 7.00
C LYS A 81 11.79 -42.70 8.29
N ASP A 82 11.10 -42.46 9.40
CA ASP A 82 11.22 -43.31 10.60
C ASP A 82 10.71 -44.73 10.29
#